data_AF-A0A2N7Q1J0-F1
#
_entry.id   AF-A0A2N7Q1J0-F1
#
_cell.length_a   1.000
_cell.length_b   1.000
_cell.length_c   1.000
_cell.angle_alpha   90.00
_cell.angle_beta   90.00
_cell.angle_gamma   90.00
#
_symmetry.space_group_name_H-M   'P 1'
#
loop_
_entity.id
_entity.type
_entity.pdbx_description
1 polymer ?
#
loop_
_entity_poly.entity_id
_entity_poly.type
_entity_poly.pdbx_seq_one_letter_code
_entity_poly.pdbx_strand_id
1 'polypeptide(L)' 'MNILVCIKQVPDMESKFKISSDGQWYEQSDLTFKINEYDEY' A
#
# COMPACT_ATOMS: atom_id res chain seq x y z
N MET A 1 -13.85 6.01 27.41
CA MET A 1 -13.84 4.76 26.61
C MET A 1 -12.78 4.95 25.54
N ASN A 2 -11.84 4.01 25.39
CA ASN A 2 -10.77 4.11 24.38
C ASN A 2 -10.94 2.96 23.39
N ILE A 3 -10.75 3.25 22.10
CA ILE A 3 -10.82 2.28 21.00
C ILE A 3 -9.48 2.35 20.27
N LEU A 4 -8.91 1.18 19.98
CA LEU A 4 -7.73 1.04 19.14
C LEU A 4 -8.19 0.52 17.77
N VAL A 5 -7.74 1.18 16.71
CA VAL A 5 -8.06 0.81 15.33
C VAL A 5 -6.78 0.44 14.60
N CYS A 6 -6.77 -0.73 13.96
CA CYS A 6 -5.68 -1.14 13.09
C CYS A 6 -5.85 -0.45 11.74
N ILE A 7 -4.77 0.14 11.23
CA ILE A 7 -4.73 0.77 9.92
C ILE A 7 -3.61 0.16 9.08
N LYS A 8 -3.76 0.19 7.76
CA LYS A 8 -2.79 -0.33 6.80
C LYS A 8 -2.49 0.71 5.73
N GLN A 9 -1.20 0.88 5.46
CA GLN A 9 -0.74 1.57 4.27
C GLN A 9 -0.71 0.59 3.09
N VAL A 10 -1.27 0.99 1.95
CA VAL A 10 -1.33 0.19 0.73
C VAL A 10 -0.80 0.99 -0.47
N PRO A 11 -0.20 0.34 -1.48
CA PRO A 11 0.12 1.00 -2.73
C PRO A 11 -1.14 1.58 -3.39
N ASP A 12 -1.01 2.76 -3.97
CA ASP A 12 -2.09 3.36 -4.74
C ASP A 12 -2.29 2.60 -6.06
N MET A 13 -3.54 2.41 -6.46
CA MET A 13 -3.92 1.72 -7.69
C MET A 13 -3.52 2.50 -8.94
N GLU A 14 -3.27 3.82 -8.81
CA GLU A 14 -2.73 4.65 -9.88
C GLU A 14 -1.20 4.49 -10.07
N SER A 15 -0.52 3.79 -9.15
CA SER A 15 0.91 3.52 -9.24
C SER A 15 1.25 2.57 -10.39
N LYS A 16 2.50 2.61 -10.86
CA LYS A 16 2.98 1.67 -11.89
C LYS A 16 3.54 0.40 -11.24
N PHE A 17 2.75 -0.66 -11.27
CA PHE A 17 3.20 -1.98 -10.80
C PHE A 17 4.10 -2.65 -11.85
N LYS A 18 5.34 -2.95 -11.45
CA LYS A 18 6.31 -3.73 -12.22
C LYS A 18 6.89 -4.82 -11.34
N ILE A 19 7.21 -5.97 -11.90
CA ILE A 19 7.92 -7.04 -11.18
C ILE A 19 9.37 -6.59 -10.97
N SER A 20 9.89 -6.75 -9.76
CA SER A 20 11.28 -6.46 -9.42
C SER A 20 12.25 -7.38 -10.15
N SER A 21 13.51 -6.97 -10.26
CA SER A 21 14.55 -7.73 -10.98
C SER A 21 14.80 -9.15 -10.45
N ASP A 22 14.50 -9.40 -9.17
CA ASP A 22 14.60 -10.73 -8.55
C ASP A 22 13.35 -11.61 -8.76
N GLY A 23 12.29 -11.07 -9.36
CA GLY A 23 11.08 -11.80 -9.71
C GLY A 23 10.16 -12.16 -8.53
N GLN A 24 10.44 -11.66 -7.32
CA GLN A 24 9.71 -12.07 -6.11
C GLN A 24 8.69 -11.04 -5.62
N TRP A 25 8.83 -9.77 -6.01
CA TRP A 25 7.99 -8.69 -5.52
C TRP A 25 7.72 -7.62 -6.60
N TYR A 26 7.08 -6.52 -6.19
CA TYR A 26 6.96 -5.32 -7.00
C TYR A 26 8.16 -4.39 -6.81
N GLU A 27 8.57 -3.74 -7.89
CA GLU A 27 9.52 -2.63 -7.84
C GLU A 27 8.94 -1.49 -7.01
N GLN A 28 9.58 -1.15 -5.88
CA GLN A 28 9.02 -0.19 -4.93
C GLN A 28 9.24 1.27 -5.32
N SER A 29 10.21 1.57 -6.19
CA SER A 29 10.60 2.94 -6.55
C SER A 29 9.48 3.73 -7.23
N ASP A 30 8.59 3.05 -7.94
CA ASP A 30 7.50 3.65 -8.73
C ASP A 30 6.13 3.55 -8.02
N LEU A 31 6.10 3.11 -6.75
CA LEU A 31 4.88 2.98 -5.96
C LEU A 31 4.67 4.22 -5.08
N THR A 32 3.49 4.82 -5.21
CA THR A 32 2.95 5.77 -4.23
C THR A 32 2.10 4.99 -3.25
N PHE A 33 2.09 5.42 -1.98
CA PHE A 33 1.35 4.73 -0.92
C PHE A 33 0.30 5.64 -0.29
N LYS A 34 -0.85 5.06 0.06
CA LYS A 34 -1.97 5.71 0.73
C LYS A 34 -2.51 4.86 1.88
N ILE A 35 -3.38 5.42 2.71
CA ILE A 35 -4.16 4.62 3.67
C ILE A 35 -5.13 3.72 2.90
N ASN A 36 -5.37 2.53 3.40
CA ASN A 36 -6.40 1.66 2.85
C ASN A 36 -7.77 2.34 2.93
N GLU A 37 -8.56 2.27 1.87
CA GLU A 37 -9.86 2.94 1.75
C GLU A 37 -10.84 2.57 2.87
N TYR A 38 -10.76 1.33 3.36
CA TYR A 38 -11.62 0.84 4.45
C TYR A 38 -11.18 1.34 5.82
N ASP A 39 -9.92 1.74 5.97
CA ASP A 39 -9.37 2.20 7.25
C ASP A 39 -9.62 3.71 7.47
N GLU A 40 -10.23 4.39 6.49
CA GLU A 40 -10.73 5.77 6.63
C GLU A 40 -12.07 5.84 7.40
N TYR A 41 -12.75 4.70 7.62
CA TYR A 41 -14.07 4.58 8.23
C TYR A 41 -14.05 3.67 9.46
#